data_AF-A0A538D9Q5-F1
#
_entry.id   AF-A0A538D9Q5-F1
#
_cell.length_a   1.000
_cell.length_b   1.000
_cell.length_c   1.000
_cell.angle_alpha   90.00
_cell.angle_beta   90.00
_cell.angle_gamma   90.00
#
_symmetry.space_group_name_H-M   'P 1'
#
loop_
_entity.id
_entity.type
_entity.pdbx_description
1 polymer ?
#
loop_
_entity_poly.entity_id
_entity_poly.type
_entity_poly.pdbx_seq_one_letter_code
_entity_poly.pdbx_strand_id
1 'polypeptide(L)'
;METGRLEAFSDGVFAIAVTLLILAVGIDQARASGSLSHQLIHLWPAYIAYAVSFVTVGIMWINHHELFRHFAGADRILLLLNTLLLMLIAFTPFPTRVVAQFAHTESDRRAAALLYGLNFTITAILFLAVWMYGSRRLLRPDADPREVTGITRSYLPGAPLYGTATLIAFASPIASLIMFAAIALFYAISSAVFGRTDETVVRTASVSEPRS
;
A
#
# COMPACT_ATOMS: atom_id res chain seq x y z
N MET A 1 -4.43 -25.16 -3.95
CA MET A 1 -4.91 -24.52 -5.19
C MET A 1 -3.75 -23.80 -5.84
N GLU A 2 -3.70 -23.72 -7.17
CA GLU A 2 -2.78 -22.79 -7.83
C GLU A 2 -3.12 -21.35 -7.44
N THR A 3 -2.10 -20.50 -7.33
CA THR A 3 -2.24 -19.12 -6.85
C THR A 3 -2.91 -18.20 -7.87
N GLY A 4 -2.82 -18.52 -9.17
CA GLY A 4 -3.26 -17.61 -10.25
C GLY A 4 -4.72 -17.14 -10.17
N ARG A 5 -5.66 -17.98 -9.73
CA ARG A 5 -7.06 -17.54 -9.53
C ARG A 5 -7.22 -16.56 -8.36
N LEU A 6 -6.44 -16.74 -7.30
CA LEU A 6 -6.41 -15.82 -6.16
C LEU A 6 -5.78 -14.49 -6.58
N GLU A 7 -4.70 -14.54 -7.36
CA GLU A 7 -4.00 -13.35 -7.85
C GLU A 7 -4.93 -12.51 -8.73
N ALA A 8 -5.60 -13.13 -9.71
CA ALA A 8 -6.56 -12.45 -10.57
C ALA A 8 -7.73 -11.79 -9.78
N PHE A 9 -8.23 -12.46 -8.73
CA PHE A 9 -9.23 -11.85 -7.85
C PHE A 9 -8.66 -10.65 -7.08
N SER A 10 -7.43 -10.79 -6.56
CA SER A 10 -6.73 -9.73 -5.83
C SER A 10 -6.50 -8.52 -6.73
N ASP A 11 -6.02 -8.72 -7.95
CA ASP A 11 -5.83 -7.67 -8.96
C ASP A 11 -7.12 -6.89 -9.23
N GLY A 12 -8.24 -7.59 -9.35
CA GLY A 12 -9.55 -6.95 -9.50
C GLY A 12 -9.90 -6.04 -8.32
N VAL A 13 -9.65 -6.50 -7.09
CA VAL A 13 -9.89 -5.69 -5.88
C VAL A 13 -8.95 -4.48 -5.82
N PHE A 14 -7.66 -4.66 -6.12
CA PHE A 14 -6.70 -3.54 -6.17
C PHE A 14 -7.11 -2.50 -7.22
N ALA A 15 -7.48 -2.93 -8.44
CA ALA A 15 -7.94 -2.04 -9.49
C ALA A 15 -9.18 -1.22 -9.09
N ILE A 16 -10.17 -1.87 -8.46
CA ILE A 16 -11.36 -1.18 -7.95
C ILE A 16 -10.99 -0.21 -6.83
N ALA A 17 -10.16 -0.62 -5.87
CA ALA A 17 -9.75 0.24 -4.76
C ALA A 17 -9.03 1.50 -5.27
N VAL A 18 -8.08 1.35 -6.19
CA VAL A 18 -7.33 2.46 -6.79
C VAL A 18 -8.24 3.40 -7.58
N THR A 19 -9.16 2.88 -8.38
CA THR A 19 -10.10 3.73 -9.14
C THR A 19 -11.08 4.47 -8.22
N LEU A 20 -11.54 3.86 -7.13
CA LEU A 20 -12.44 4.51 -6.17
C LEU A 20 -11.78 5.63 -5.37
N LEU A 21 -10.44 5.69 -5.30
CA LEU A 21 -9.74 6.79 -4.63
C LEU A 21 -10.06 8.15 -5.23
N ILE A 22 -10.35 8.23 -6.54
CA ILE A 22 -10.68 9.51 -7.17
C ILE A 22 -11.95 10.12 -6.59
N LEU A 23 -12.85 9.30 -6.05
CA LEU A 23 -14.08 9.75 -5.39
C LEU A 23 -13.82 10.42 -4.03
N ALA A 24 -12.56 10.50 -3.58
CA ALA A 24 -12.15 11.35 -2.46
C ALA A 24 -11.90 12.81 -2.91
N VAL A 25 -11.71 13.04 -4.21
CA VAL A 25 -11.49 14.36 -4.81
C VAL A 25 -12.79 14.87 -5.39
N GLY A 26 -13.38 15.88 -4.76
CA GLY A 26 -14.63 16.45 -5.25
C GLY A 26 -15.01 17.72 -4.50
N ILE A 27 -15.74 18.59 -5.21
CA ILE A 27 -16.33 19.80 -4.62
C ILE A 27 -17.61 19.39 -3.91
N ASP A 28 -17.70 19.72 -2.61
CA ASP A 28 -18.97 19.65 -1.89
C ASP A 28 -19.85 20.82 -2.32
N GLN A 29 -20.81 20.55 -3.21
CA GLN A 29 -21.71 21.58 -3.73
C GLN A 29 -22.56 22.25 -2.64
N ALA A 30 -22.81 21.58 -1.51
CA ALA A 30 -23.59 22.16 -0.42
C ALA A 30 -22.80 23.21 0.37
N ARG A 31 -21.47 23.19 0.28
CA ARG A 31 -20.54 24.12 0.98
C ARG A 31 -19.76 25.00 0.00
N ALA A 32 -20.00 24.85 -1.29
CA ALA A 32 -19.35 25.60 -2.34
C ALA A 32 -19.66 27.10 -2.20
N SER A 33 -18.61 27.90 -2.03
CA SER A 33 -18.70 29.36 -2.02
C SER A 33 -17.53 29.96 -2.80
N GLY A 34 -17.74 31.14 -3.38
CA GLY A 34 -16.75 31.78 -4.27
C GLY A 34 -16.69 31.18 -5.68
N SER A 35 -15.71 31.63 -6.46
CA SER A 35 -15.53 31.19 -7.86
C SER A 35 -15.06 29.73 -7.97
N LEU A 36 -15.34 29.09 -9.11
CA LEU A 36 -14.86 27.73 -9.37
C LEU A 36 -13.33 27.62 -9.24
N SER A 37 -12.59 28.62 -9.72
CA SER A 37 -11.13 28.66 -9.60
C SER A 37 -10.66 28.63 -8.15
N HIS A 38 -11.33 29.38 -7.27
CA HIS A 38 -11.03 29.38 -5.84
C HIS A 38 -11.28 28.00 -5.23
N GLN A 39 -12.42 27.38 -5.53
CA GLN A 39 -12.78 26.05 -5.03
C GLN A 39 -11.78 24.97 -5.49
N LEU A 40 -11.37 24.99 -6.76
CA LEU A 40 -10.38 24.05 -7.31
C LEU A 40 -9.00 24.15 -6.64
N ILE A 41 -8.57 25.36 -6.26
CA ILE A 41 -7.31 25.57 -5.52
C ILE A 41 -7.43 25.07 -4.09
N HIS A 42 -8.57 25.30 -3.44
CA HIS A 42 -8.80 24.85 -2.06
C HIS A 42 -8.97 23.34 -1.90
N LEU A 43 -9.10 22.58 -3.00
CA LEU A 43 -9.08 21.11 -3.01
C LEU A 43 -7.67 20.49 -2.95
N TRP A 44 -6.60 21.29 -2.88
CA TRP A 44 -5.21 20.79 -2.72
C TRP A 44 -5.02 19.65 -1.68
N PRO A 45 -5.71 19.63 -0.53
CA PRO A 45 -5.55 18.58 0.48
C PRO A 45 -6.13 17.25 0.00
N ALA A 46 -7.24 17.30 -0.73
CA ALA A 46 -7.84 16.13 -1.35
C ALA A 46 -6.92 15.57 -2.45
N TYR A 47 -6.27 16.43 -3.23
CA TYR A 47 -5.28 15.99 -4.23
C TYR A 47 -4.09 15.26 -3.59
N ILE A 48 -3.57 15.78 -2.46
CA ILE A 48 -2.47 15.13 -1.73
C ILE A 48 -2.93 13.80 -1.13
N ALA A 49 -4.07 13.77 -0.44
CA ALA A 49 -4.61 12.54 0.15
C ALA A 49 -4.84 11.46 -0.92
N TYR A 50 -5.39 11.85 -2.07
CA TYR A 50 -5.54 11.00 -3.24
C TYR A 50 -4.20 10.46 -3.74
N ALA A 51 -3.23 11.33 -4.02
CA ALA A 51 -1.93 10.94 -4.58
C ALA A 51 -1.15 10.00 -3.65
N VAL A 52 -1.09 10.34 -2.35
CA VAL A 52 -0.42 9.50 -1.34
C VAL A 52 -1.08 8.12 -1.27
N SER A 53 -2.42 8.07 -1.24
CA SER A 53 -3.15 6.80 -1.16
C SER A 53 -3.01 5.97 -2.43
N PHE A 54 -3.07 6.61 -3.60
CA PHE A 54 -2.91 5.95 -4.90
C PHE A 54 -1.55 5.29 -5.02
N VAL A 55 -0.48 6.04 -4.70
CA VAL A 55 0.89 5.52 -4.70
C VAL A 55 1.03 4.38 -3.69
N THR A 56 0.48 4.55 -2.48
CA THR A 56 0.56 3.53 -1.43
C THR A 56 -0.11 2.23 -1.85
N VAL A 57 -1.34 2.28 -2.37
CA VAL A 57 -2.07 1.09 -2.82
C VAL A 57 -1.39 0.46 -4.05
N GLY A 58 -0.84 1.26 -4.96
CA GLY A 58 -0.05 0.75 -6.10
C GLY A 58 1.20 -0.01 -5.65
N ILE A 59 1.93 0.50 -4.66
CA ILE A 59 3.07 -0.21 -4.05
C ILE A 59 2.61 -1.49 -3.36
N MET A 60 1.49 -1.46 -2.65
CA MET A 60 0.92 -2.66 -2.03
C MET A 60 0.55 -3.72 -3.06
N TRP A 61 0.06 -3.33 -4.24
CA TRP A 61 -0.21 -4.24 -5.34
C TRP A 61 1.08 -4.87 -5.87
N ILE A 62 2.15 -4.09 -6.12
CA ILE A 62 3.46 -4.61 -6.53
C ILE A 62 3.99 -5.62 -5.50
N ASN A 63 3.95 -5.24 -4.23
CA ASN A 63 4.40 -6.09 -3.12
C ASN A 63 3.56 -7.37 -2.99
N HIS A 64 2.25 -7.29 -3.26
CA HIS A 64 1.36 -8.45 -3.26
C HIS A 64 1.74 -9.43 -4.38
N HIS A 65 1.93 -8.94 -5.61
CA HIS A 65 2.36 -9.77 -6.73
C HIS A 65 3.71 -10.45 -6.45
N GLU A 66 4.68 -9.68 -5.95
CA GLU A 66 6.01 -10.22 -5.63
C GLU A 66 5.96 -11.26 -4.52
N LEU A 67 5.12 -11.05 -3.51
CA LEU A 67 4.91 -12.02 -2.44
C LEU A 67 4.34 -13.35 -2.97
N PHE A 68 3.31 -13.29 -3.82
CA PHE A 68 2.66 -14.51 -4.32
C PHE A 68 3.50 -15.28 -5.33
N ARG A 69 4.43 -14.61 -6.04
CA ARG A 69 5.44 -15.25 -6.91
C ARG A 69 6.27 -16.33 -6.20
N HIS A 70 6.46 -16.18 -4.88
CA HIS A 70 7.25 -17.10 -4.06
C HIS A 70 6.47 -18.31 -3.54
N PHE A 71 5.16 -18.37 -3.72
CA PHE A 71 4.33 -19.45 -3.18
C PHE A 71 4.01 -20.51 -4.26
N ALA A 72 4.15 -21.79 -3.91
CA ALA A 72 3.79 -22.91 -4.79
C ALA A 72 2.28 -23.19 -4.83
N GLY A 73 1.52 -22.61 -3.91
CA GLY A 73 0.08 -22.79 -3.86
C GLY A 73 -0.57 -22.03 -2.72
N ALA A 74 -1.90 -22.12 -2.67
CA ALA A 74 -2.72 -21.54 -1.62
C ALA A 74 -3.54 -22.60 -0.87
N ASP A 75 -3.56 -22.48 0.45
CA ASP A 75 -4.43 -23.23 1.37
C ASP A 75 -5.51 -22.31 1.99
N ARG A 76 -6.44 -22.89 2.76
CA ARG A 76 -7.56 -22.14 3.35
C ARG A 76 -7.14 -20.99 4.27
N ILE A 77 -6.03 -21.13 5.00
CA ILE A 77 -5.57 -20.09 5.94
C ILE A 77 -4.98 -18.93 5.15
N LEU A 78 -4.18 -19.20 4.12
CA LEU A 78 -3.67 -18.17 3.23
C LEU A 78 -4.81 -17.44 2.51
N LEU A 79 -5.84 -18.16 2.03
CA LEU A 79 -7.03 -17.56 1.42
C LEU A 79 -7.73 -16.60 2.38
N LEU A 80 -7.89 -16.98 3.66
CA LEU A 80 -8.50 -16.13 4.68
C LEU A 80 -7.67 -14.87 4.95
N LEU A 81 -6.36 -15.03 5.16
CA LEU A 81 -5.44 -13.90 5.39
C LEU A 81 -5.45 -12.94 4.20
N ASN A 82 -5.41 -13.47 2.97
CA ASN A 82 -5.51 -12.68 1.76
C ASN A 82 -6.86 -11.95 1.67
N THR A 83 -7.97 -12.60 2.00
CA THR A 83 -9.30 -11.97 1.99
C THR A 83 -9.38 -10.83 2.99
N LEU A 84 -8.85 -11.00 4.19
CA LEU A 84 -8.76 -9.93 5.18
C LEU A 84 -7.88 -8.79 4.68
N LEU A 85 -6.73 -9.09 4.07
CA LEU A 85 -5.86 -8.07 3.48
C LEU A 85 -6.62 -7.26 2.41
N LEU A 86 -7.29 -7.94 1.48
CA LEU A 86 -8.06 -7.32 0.41
C LEU A 86 -9.24 -6.47 0.94
N MET A 87 -9.85 -6.87 2.06
CA MET A 87 -10.88 -6.07 2.72
C MET A 87 -10.33 -4.71 3.16
N LEU A 88 -9.12 -4.65 3.74
CA LEU A 88 -8.51 -3.38 4.15
C LEU A 88 -8.07 -2.54 2.94
N ILE A 89 -7.55 -3.19 1.88
CA ILE A 89 -7.24 -2.49 0.62
C ILE A 89 -8.51 -1.85 0.03
N ALA A 90 -9.61 -2.61 -0.07
CA ALA A 90 -10.90 -2.12 -0.56
C ALA A 90 -11.51 -1.03 0.35
N PHE A 91 -11.17 -1.03 1.65
CA PHE A 91 -11.61 -0.01 2.61
C PHE A 91 -10.85 1.31 2.49
N THR A 92 -9.61 1.30 1.99
CA THR A 92 -8.70 2.46 1.89
C THR A 92 -9.30 3.74 1.28
N PRO A 93 -10.20 3.69 0.27
CA PRO A 93 -10.86 4.89 -0.24
C PRO A 93 -11.67 5.67 0.80
N PHE A 94 -12.23 5.00 1.80
CA PHE A 94 -13.00 5.66 2.85
C PHE A 94 -12.13 6.52 3.78
N PRO A 95 -11.08 5.99 4.45
CA PRO A 95 -10.17 6.83 5.24
C PRO A 95 -9.52 7.94 4.43
N THR A 96 -9.21 7.70 3.14
CA THR A 96 -8.66 8.73 2.24
C THR A 96 -9.62 9.91 2.09
N ARG A 97 -10.91 9.64 1.86
CA ARG A 97 -11.94 10.67 1.79
C ARG A 97 -12.10 11.41 3.13
N VAL A 98 -12.04 10.69 4.25
CA VAL A 98 -12.13 11.30 5.58
C VAL A 98 -10.96 12.26 5.81
N VAL A 99 -9.73 11.90 5.45
CA VAL A 99 -8.58 12.81 5.50
C VAL A 99 -8.79 14.01 4.58
N ALA A 100 -9.22 13.77 3.33
CA ALA A 100 -9.45 14.84 2.35
C ALA A 100 -10.47 15.89 2.83
N GLN A 101 -11.50 15.48 3.56
CA GLN A 101 -12.59 16.37 4.01
C GLN A 101 -12.32 17.01 5.38
N PHE A 102 -11.74 16.26 6.31
CA PHE A 102 -11.67 16.65 7.72
C PHE A 102 -10.27 17.04 8.20
N ALA A 103 -9.25 16.97 7.35
CA ALA A 103 -7.89 17.38 7.74
C ALA A 103 -7.73 18.89 7.98
N HIS A 104 -8.72 19.72 7.63
CA HIS A 104 -8.67 21.17 7.81
C HIS A 104 -9.09 21.63 9.20
N THR A 105 -10.02 20.91 9.83
CA THR A 105 -10.56 21.26 11.14
C THR A 105 -9.71 20.67 12.23
N GLU A 106 -9.29 21.46 13.22
CA GLU A 106 -8.43 21.00 14.30
C GLU A 106 -9.08 19.89 15.16
N SER A 107 -10.39 19.97 15.40
CA SER A 107 -11.15 18.97 16.17
C SER A 107 -11.17 17.59 15.51
N ASP A 108 -11.31 17.53 14.19
CA ASP A 108 -11.63 16.28 13.47
C ASP A 108 -10.37 15.63 12.85
N ARG A 109 -9.31 16.43 12.64
CA ARG A 109 -8.05 15.98 12.00
C ARG A 109 -7.41 14.80 12.71
N ARG A 110 -7.48 14.75 14.04
CA ARG A 110 -6.96 13.62 14.82
C ARG A 110 -7.71 12.33 14.50
N ALA A 111 -9.04 12.37 14.49
CA ALA A 111 -9.84 11.19 14.17
C ALA A 111 -9.59 10.72 12.73
N ALA A 112 -9.48 11.66 11.78
CA ALA A 112 -9.14 11.36 10.40
C ALA A 112 -7.75 10.69 10.27
N ALA A 113 -6.72 11.24 10.92
CA ALA A 113 -5.37 10.68 10.91
C ALA A 113 -5.32 9.29 11.58
N LEU A 114 -6.04 9.08 12.68
CA LEU A 114 -6.12 7.79 13.36
C LEU A 114 -6.80 6.72 12.51
N LEU A 115 -7.94 7.05 11.86
CA LEU A 115 -8.63 6.13 10.97
C LEU A 115 -7.73 5.72 9.79
N TYR A 116 -7.07 6.69 9.17
CA TYR A 116 -6.15 6.49 8.06
C TYR A 116 -4.94 5.64 8.47
N GLY A 117 -4.33 5.97 9.61
CA GLY A 117 -3.18 5.25 10.14
C GLY A 117 -3.51 3.83 10.59
N LEU A 118 -4.66 3.62 11.24
CA LEU A 118 -5.09 2.30 11.69
C LEU A 118 -5.33 1.37 10.49
N ASN A 119 -5.95 1.88 9.42
CA ASN A 119 -6.14 1.13 8.18
C ASN A 119 -4.80 0.59 7.64
N PHE A 120 -3.80 1.46 7.48
CA PHE A 120 -2.50 1.04 6.95
C PHE A 120 -1.66 0.22 7.94
N THR A 121 -1.81 0.46 9.24
CA THR A 121 -1.14 -0.33 10.28
C THR A 121 -1.63 -1.78 10.25
N ILE A 122 -2.96 -1.98 10.23
CA ILE A 122 -3.56 -3.32 10.14
C ILE A 122 -3.20 -3.97 8.79
N THR A 123 -3.21 -3.20 7.71
CA THR A 123 -2.78 -3.68 6.38
C THR A 123 -1.34 -4.19 6.41
N ALA A 124 -0.41 -3.44 7.02
CA ALA A 124 0.98 -3.85 7.15
C ALA A 124 1.15 -5.11 8.01
N ILE A 125 0.37 -5.24 9.10
CA ILE A 125 0.33 -6.46 9.92
C ILE A 125 -0.16 -7.65 9.10
N LEU A 126 -1.21 -7.48 8.29
CA LEU A 126 -1.76 -8.54 7.45
C LEU A 126 -0.78 -8.95 6.35
N PHE A 127 -0.08 -8.02 5.71
CA PHE A 127 1.02 -8.33 4.79
C PHE A 127 2.09 -9.19 5.46
N LEU A 128 2.55 -8.80 6.65
CA LEU A 128 3.51 -9.57 7.42
C LEU A 128 2.95 -10.96 7.79
N ALA A 129 1.68 -11.06 8.17
CA ALA A 129 1.04 -12.33 8.51
C ALA A 129 0.95 -13.27 7.30
N VAL A 130 0.53 -12.75 6.14
CA VAL A 130 0.51 -13.48 4.86
C VAL A 130 1.91 -14.00 4.52
N TRP A 131 2.92 -13.13 4.59
CA TRP A 131 4.31 -13.50 4.32
C TRP A 131 4.83 -14.57 5.29
N MET A 132 4.69 -14.34 6.59
CA MET A 132 5.19 -15.26 7.63
C MET A 132 4.49 -16.63 7.57
N TYR A 133 3.20 -16.66 7.21
CA TYR A 133 2.48 -17.91 7.01
C TYR A 133 2.97 -18.65 5.76
N GLY A 134 2.97 -17.97 4.61
CA GLY A 134 3.32 -18.59 3.34
C GLY A 134 4.80 -18.99 3.27
N SER A 135 5.72 -18.15 3.76
CA SER A 135 7.16 -18.45 3.80
C SER A 135 7.52 -19.68 4.64
N ARG A 136 6.66 -20.08 5.59
CA ARG A 136 6.89 -21.26 6.44
C ARG A 136 6.29 -22.55 5.89
N ARG A 137 5.31 -22.46 4.98
CA ARG A 137 4.46 -23.61 4.62
C ARG A 137 4.25 -23.80 3.13
N LEU A 138 4.33 -22.74 2.35
CA LEU A 138 3.85 -22.67 0.98
C LEU A 138 4.92 -22.15 0.01
N LEU A 139 6.17 -21.99 0.44
CA LEU A 139 7.26 -21.61 -0.46
C LEU A 139 7.40 -22.60 -1.61
N ARG A 140 7.79 -22.07 -2.76
CA ARG A 140 8.19 -22.91 -3.87
C ARG A 140 9.48 -23.68 -3.54
N PRO A 141 9.64 -24.92 -4.04
CA PRO A 141 10.85 -25.71 -3.80
C PRO A 141 12.15 -25.07 -4.32
N ASP A 142 12.03 -24.18 -5.30
CA ASP A 142 13.12 -23.47 -5.99
C ASP A 142 13.40 -22.06 -5.43
N ALA A 143 12.75 -21.67 -4.33
CA ALA A 143 12.93 -20.33 -3.75
C ALA A 143 14.34 -20.13 -3.16
N ASP A 144 15.03 -19.05 -3.54
CA ASP A 144 16.34 -18.69 -2.98
C ASP A 144 16.19 -18.24 -1.50
N PRO A 145 16.86 -18.91 -0.54
CA PRO A 145 16.85 -18.50 0.86
C PRO A 145 17.30 -17.05 1.12
N ARG A 146 18.16 -16.50 0.25
CA ARG A 146 18.63 -15.10 0.34
C ARG A 146 17.49 -14.13 0.03
N GLU A 147 16.71 -14.40 -1.01
CA GLU A 147 15.53 -13.61 -1.38
C GLU A 147 14.48 -13.67 -0.26
N VAL A 148 14.17 -14.87 0.25
CA VAL A 148 13.21 -15.06 1.35
C VAL A 148 13.63 -14.28 2.61
N THR A 149 14.92 -14.30 2.95
CA THR A 149 15.44 -13.53 4.10
C THR A 149 15.37 -12.02 3.85
N GLY A 150 15.69 -11.58 2.62
CA GLY A 150 15.58 -10.19 2.19
C GLY A 150 14.16 -9.65 2.31
N ILE A 151 13.18 -10.40 1.79
CA ILE A 151 11.76 -10.07 1.85
C ILE A 151 11.29 -10.03 3.32
N THR A 152 11.66 -11.02 4.13
CA THR A 152 11.30 -11.01 5.56
C THR A 152 11.78 -9.73 6.26
N ARG A 153 13.02 -9.30 5.98
CA ARG A 153 13.59 -8.07 6.53
C ARG A 153 12.91 -6.80 6.01
N SER A 154 12.40 -6.78 4.79
CA SER A 154 11.71 -5.62 4.23
C SER A 154 10.31 -5.43 4.82
N TYR A 155 9.60 -6.50 5.16
CA TYR A 155 8.27 -6.42 5.79
C TYR A 155 8.28 -6.13 7.29
N LEU A 156 9.30 -6.60 8.02
CA LEU A 156 9.43 -6.42 9.48
C LEU A 156 9.26 -4.97 9.97
N PRO A 157 9.91 -3.95 9.36
CA PRO A 157 9.75 -2.56 9.81
C PRO A 157 8.40 -1.94 9.46
N GLY A 158 7.64 -2.51 8.52
CA GLY A 158 6.39 -1.93 8.01
C GLY A 158 5.36 -1.67 9.11
N ALA A 159 4.99 -2.72 9.87
CA ALA A 159 3.98 -2.58 10.92
C ALA A 159 4.37 -1.60 12.04
N PRO A 160 5.60 -1.66 12.61
CA PRO A 160 6.06 -0.64 13.56
C PRO A 160 6.07 0.77 12.97
N LEU A 161 6.52 0.95 11.73
CA LEU A 161 6.60 2.25 11.07
C LEU A 161 5.21 2.91 10.91
N TYR A 162 4.24 2.18 10.37
CA TYR A 162 2.86 2.66 10.26
C TYR A 162 2.20 2.83 11.63
N GLY A 163 2.47 1.93 12.58
CA GLY A 163 1.97 2.03 13.95
C GLY A 163 2.48 3.27 14.68
N THR A 164 3.77 3.56 14.60
CA THR A 164 4.36 4.79 15.17
C THR A 164 3.78 6.04 14.51
N ALA A 165 3.66 6.06 13.17
CA ALA A 165 3.03 7.17 12.47
C ALA A 165 1.57 7.39 12.92
N THR A 166 0.82 6.32 13.18
CA THR A 166 -0.55 6.39 13.76
C THR A 166 -0.53 6.97 15.17
N LEU A 167 0.39 6.52 16.03
CA LEU A 167 0.49 7.00 17.41
C LEU A 167 0.89 8.48 17.50
N ILE A 168 1.68 8.99 16.54
CA ILE A 168 2.00 10.42 16.45
C ILE A 168 0.73 11.28 16.32
N ALA A 169 -0.38 10.75 15.79
CA ALA A 169 -1.63 11.50 15.66
C ALA A 169 -2.22 11.95 17.01
N PHE A 170 -1.88 11.29 18.12
CA PHE A 170 -2.28 11.74 19.46
C PHE A 170 -1.59 13.03 19.90
N ALA A 171 -0.36 13.28 19.41
CA ALA A 171 0.43 14.48 19.72
C ALA A 171 0.30 15.54 18.63
N SER A 172 0.40 15.14 17.35
CA SER A 172 0.27 16.02 16.20
C SER A 172 -0.31 15.25 15.00
N PRO A 173 -1.62 15.44 14.69
CA PRO A 173 -2.24 14.82 13.52
C PRO A 173 -1.59 15.23 12.20
N ILE A 174 -1.07 16.46 12.10
CA ILE A 174 -0.36 16.93 10.91
C ILE A 174 0.95 16.16 10.74
N ALA A 175 1.73 16.01 11.81
CA ALA A 175 2.98 15.25 11.74
C ALA A 175 2.72 13.79 11.35
N SER A 176 1.64 13.18 11.85
CA SER A 176 1.20 11.84 11.45
C SER A 176 0.92 11.74 9.93
N LEU A 177 0.14 12.67 9.38
CA LEU A 177 -0.17 12.71 7.94
C LEU A 177 1.08 12.95 7.07
N ILE A 178 1.99 13.83 7.51
CA ILE A 178 3.27 14.05 6.84
C ILE A 178 4.10 12.76 6.86
N MET A 179 4.14 12.03 7.97
CA MET A 179 4.84 10.76 8.06
C MET A 179 4.25 9.72 7.11
N PHE A 180 2.92 9.61 6.97
CA PHE A 180 2.34 8.71 5.97
C PHE A 180 2.71 9.09 4.54
N ALA A 181 2.71 10.37 4.19
CA ALA A 181 3.17 10.84 2.89
C ALA A 181 4.66 10.53 2.65
N ALA A 182 5.50 10.73 3.67
CA ALA A 182 6.93 10.42 3.61
C ALA A 182 7.19 8.92 3.47
N ILE A 183 6.43 8.07 4.16
CA ILE A 183 6.49 6.61 4.04
C ILE A 183 6.12 6.19 2.60
N ALA A 184 5.01 6.71 2.06
CA ALA A 184 4.59 6.43 0.69
C ALA A 184 5.69 6.81 -0.33
N LEU A 185 6.28 8.00 -0.17
CA LEU A 185 7.36 8.47 -1.04
C LEU A 185 8.63 7.62 -0.90
N PHE A 186 9.03 7.29 0.32
CA PHE A 186 10.18 6.42 0.58
C PHE A 186 10.03 5.06 -0.11
N TYR A 187 8.87 4.42 0.04
CA TYR A 187 8.62 3.14 -0.61
C TYR A 187 8.48 3.27 -2.13
N ALA A 188 7.93 4.37 -2.65
CA ALA A 188 7.85 4.61 -4.09
C ALA A 188 9.24 4.73 -4.73
N ILE A 189 10.15 5.45 -4.06
CA ILE A 189 11.54 5.59 -4.51
C ILE A 189 12.26 4.24 -4.40
N SER A 190 12.07 3.55 -3.27
CA SER A 190 12.64 2.22 -3.04
C SER A 190 12.22 1.24 -4.14
N SER A 191 10.92 1.11 -4.43
CA SER A 191 10.42 0.19 -5.45
C SER A 191 10.91 0.54 -6.86
N ALA A 192 11.01 1.83 -7.20
CA ALA A 192 11.55 2.27 -8.48
C ALA A 192 13.06 1.99 -8.64
N VAL A 193 13.83 2.07 -7.55
CA VAL A 193 15.28 1.82 -7.57
C VAL A 193 15.58 0.32 -7.58
N PHE A 194 14.88 -0.47 -6.76
CA PHE A 194 15.08 -1.93 -6.72
C PHE A 194 14.66 -2.60 -8.04
N GLY A 195 13.57 -2.16 -8.68
CA GLY A 195 13.14 -2.67 -9.99
C GLY A 195 14.18 -2.50 -11.11
N ARG A 196 15.03 -1.47 -11.04
CA ARG A 196 16.12 -1.26 -12.02
C ARG A 196 17.31 -2.20 -11.84
N THR A 197 17.52 -2.72 -10.64
CA THR A 197 18.73 -3.50 -10.34
C THR A 197 18.61 -4.91 -10.95
N ASP A 198 17.42 -5.51 -10.92
CA ASP A 198 17.15 -6.81 -11.54
C ASP A 198 17.28 -6.77 -13.07
N GLU A 199 16.79 -5.72 -13.73
CA GLU A 199 16.93 -5.56 -15.19
C GLU A 199 18.40 -5.43 -15.62
N THR A 200 19.22 -4.76 -14.81
CA THR A 200 20.63 -4.53 -15.15
C THR A 200 21.44 -5.83 -15.03
N VAL A 201 21.17 -6.64 -14.00
CA VAL A 201 21.81 -7.94 -13.78
C VAL A 201 21.45 -8.96 -14.86
N VAL A 202 20.15 -9.07 -15.20
CA VAL A 202 19.67 -9.97 -16.27
C VAL A 202 20.30 -9.61 -17.61
N ARG A 203 20.40 -8.31 -17.92
CA ARG A 203 21.00 -7.85 -19.17
C ARG A 203 22.50 -8.15 -19.24
N THR A 204 23.24 -7.99 -18.14
CA THR A 204 24.67 -8.39 -18.10
C THR A 204 24.89 -9.89 -18.19
N ALA A 205 24.02 -10.71 -17.60
CA ALA A 205 24.11 -12.17 -17.70
C ALA A 205 23.87 -12.66 -19.14
N SER A 206 22.88 -12.11 -19.85
CA SER A 206 22.58 -12.46 -21.25
C SER A 206 23.68 -12.12 -22.26
N VAL A 207 24.54 -11.14 -21.95
CA VAL A 207 25.66 -10.73 -22.81
C VAL A 207 26.89 -11.62 -22.58
N SER A 208 26.94 -12.36 -21.47
CA SER A 208 28.08 -13.22 -21.10
C SER A 208 27.98 -14.67 -21.55
N GLU A 209 26.85 -15.11 -22.13
CA GLU A 209 26.77 -16.42 -22.79
C GLU A 209 27.44 -16.34 -24.18
N PRO A 210 28.58 -17.02 -24.39
CA PRO A 210 29.10 -17.17 -25.74
C PRO A 210 28.10 -18.00 -26.55
N ARG A 211 27.66 -17.45 -27.68
CA ARG A 211 26.92 -18.22 -28.70
C ARG A 211 27.80 -19.40 -29.14
N SER A 212 27.51 -20.59 -28.61
CA SER A 212 28.05 -21.87 -29.10
C SER A 212 26.98 -22.61 -29.89
#